data_AF-A0A7I7LHS3-F1
#
_entry.id   AF-A0A7I7LHS3-F1
#
_cell.length_a   1.000
_cell.length_b   1.000
_cell.length_c   1.000
_cell.angle_alpha   90.00
_cell.angle_beta   90.00
_cell.angle_gamma   90.00
#
_symmetry.space_group_name_H-M   'P 1'
#
loop_
_entity.id
_entity.type
_entity.pdbx_description
1 polymer ?
#
loop_
_entity_poly.entity_id
_entity_poly.type
_entity_poly.pdbx_seq_one_letter_code
_entity_poly.pdbx_strand_id
1 'polypeptide(L)' 'MVNGSGKGLVALTIEPPAQAKAVFMSVRVRSLWISVTDPDALIAACATP' A
#
# COMPACT_ATOMS: atom_id res chain seq x y z
N MET A 1 0.08 6.07 -8.35
CA MET A 1 -0.42 5.53 -9.63
C MET A 1 0.76 5.37 -10.54
N VAL A 2 1.22 4.15 -10.80
CA VAL A 2 2.18 3.94 -11.89
C VAL A 2 1.48 4.34 -13.18
N ASN A 3 2.04 5.34 -13.86
CA ASN A 3 1.57 5.84 -15.16
C ASN A 3 0.10 6.27 -15.22
N GLY A 4 -0.48 6.75 -14.11
CA GLY A 4 -1.88 7.18 -14.12
C GLY A 4 -2.90 6.05 -14.36
N SER A 5 -2.52 4.79 -14.16
CA SER A 5 -3.38 3.62 -14.38
C SER A 5 -3.89 3.04 -13.06
N GLY A 6 -5.19 2.74 -13.00
CA GLY A 6 -5.80 1.97 -11.89
C GLY A 6 -5.54 0.46 -11.96
N LYS A 7 -4.86 -0.02 -13.02
CA LYS A 7 -4.44 -1.42 -13.13
C LYS A 7 -3.21 -1.67 -12.25
N GLY A 8 -3.20 -2.75 -11.48
CA GLY A 8 -2.10 -3.10 -10.56
C GLY A 8 -2.21 -2.46 -9.16
N LEU A 9 -3.42 -2.11 -8.72
CA LEU A 9 -3.67 -1.64 -7.35
C LEU A 9 -3.75 -2.83 -6.39
N VAL A 10 -2.84 -2.87 -5.44
CA VAL A 10 -2.85 -3.80 -4.30
C VAL A 10 -3.31 -3.04 -3.06
N ALA A 11 -4.31 -3.58 -2.36
CA ALA A 11 -4.76 -3.06 -1.08
C ALA A 11 -4.06 -3.82 0.06
N LEU A 12 -3.21 -3.12 0.81
CA LEU A 12 -2.56 -3.66 2.00
C LEU A 12 -3.38 -3.27 3.23
N THR A 13 -3.91 -4.26 3.95
CA THR A 13 -4.59 -4.06 5.23
C THR A 13 -3.55 -4.07 6.35
N ILE A 14 -3.60 -3.05 7.22
CA ILE A 14 -2.65 -2.87 8.32
C ILE A 14 -3.42 -2.94 9.64
N GLU A 15 -3.20 -4.01 10.39
CA GLU A 15 -3.80 -4.23 11.71
C GLU A 15 -2.71 -4.56 12.75
N PRO A 16 -2.62 -3.82 13.88
CA PRO A 16 -3.41 -2.64 14.23
C PRO A 16 -3.10 -1.43 13.32
N PRO A 17 -3.99 -0.42 13.21
CA PRO A 17 -3.76 0.75 12.36
C PRO A 17 -2.42 1.41 12.67
N ALA A 18 -1.56 1.52 11.66
CA ALA A 18 -0.24 2.13 11.83
C ALA A 18 -0.33 3.65 11.72
N GLN A 19 0.50 4.38 12.48
CA GLN A 19 0.68 5.81 12.26
C GLN A 19 1.48 6.03 10.98
N ALA A 20 0.95 6.85 10.08
CA ALA A 20 1.63 7.32 8.89
C ALA A 20 1.54 8.83 8.77
N LYS A 21 2.33 9.43 7.88
CA LYS A 21 2.23 10.84 7.53
C LYS A 21 1.74 10.98 6.09
N ALA A 22 0.68 11.73 5.89
CA ALA A 22 0.16 12.12 4.59
C ALA A 22 0.17 13.65 4.51
N VAL A 23 1.02 14.20 3.62
CA VAL A 23 1.13 15.64 3.29
C VAL A 23 0.86 16.56 4.49
N PHE A 24 1.86 16.70 5.36
CA PHE A 24 1.83 17.47 6.62
C PHE A 24 0.92 16.96 7.75
N MET A 25 0.04 15.98 7.52
CA MET A 25 -0.80 15.40 8.57
C MET A 25 -0.32 14.01 9.01
N SER A 26 -0.31 13.77 10.32
CA SER A 26 -0.21 12.42 10.86
C SER A 26 -1.58 11.76 10.86
N VAL A 27 -1.70 10.60 10.23
CA VAL A 27 -2.95 9.84 10.07
C VAL A 27 -2.75 8.40 10.51
N ARG A 28 -3.79 7.75 11.02
CA ARG A 28 -3.78 6.30 11.23
C ARG A 28 -4.28 5.62 9.96
N VAL A 29 -3.43 4.79 9.36
CA VAL A 29 -3.73 4.10 8.11
C VAL A 29 -4.07 2.65 8.42
N ARG A 30 -5.30 2.24 8.08
CA ARG A 30 -5.72 0.83 8.12
C ARG A 30 -5.66 0.13 6.76
N SER A 31 -5.74 0.90 5.67
CA SER A 31 -5.76 0.38 4.31
C SER A 31 -4.91 1.27 3.43
N LEU A 32 -3.85 0.71 2.87
CA LEU A 32 -2.94 1.39 1.96
C LEU A 32 -3.10 0.80 0.56
N TRP A 33 -3.47 1.65 -0.40
CA TRP A 33 -3.61 1.24 -1.80
C TRP A 33 -2.35 1.61 -2.55
N ILE A 34 -1.62 0.61 -3.02
CA ILE A 34 -0.35 0.78 -3.73
C ILE A 34 -0.56 0.34 -5.17
N SER A 35 -0.33 1.27 -6.10
CA SER A 35 -0.30 0.95 -7.52
C SER A 35 1.11 0.53 -7.87
N VAL A 36 1.29 -0.75 -8.20
CA VAL A 36 2.58 -1.35 -8.57
C VAL A 36 2.51 -1.94 -9.97
N THR A 37 3.67 -2.07 -10.61
CA THR A 37 3.78 -2.70 -11.94
C THR A 37 3.49 -4.19 -11.88
N ASP A 38 3.90 -4.86 -10.81
CA ASP A 38 3.68 -6.28 -10.57
C ASP A 38 3.09 -6.48 -9.15
N PRO A 39 1.79 -6.76 -9.04
CA PRO A 39 1.14 -6.95 -7.75
C PRO A 39 1.60 -8.21 -7.02
N ASP A 40 1.88 -9.29 -7.74
CA ASP A 40 2.23 -10.59 -7.17
C ASP A 40 3.64 -10.55 -6.56
N ALA A 41 4.57 -9.85 -7.21
CA ALA A 41 5.91 -9.63 -6.67
C ALA A 41 5.89 -8.85 -5.34
N LEU A 42 5.00 -7.85 -5.21
CA LEU A 42 4.85 -7.09 -3.96
C LEU A 42 4.29 -7.98 -2.84
N ILE A 43 3.27 -8.78 -3.13
CA ILE A 43 2.66 -9.71 -2.17
C ILE A 43 3.71 -10.72 -1.67
N ALA A 44 4.50 -11.29 -2.59
CA ALA A 44 5.57 -12.22 -2.24
C ALA A 44 6.62 -11.56 -1.32
N ALA A 45 7.05 -10.33 -1.62
CA ALA A 45 8.01 -9.61 -0.78
C ALA A 45 7.47 -9.38 0.65
N CYS A 46 6.20 -8.99 0.79
CA CYS A 46 5.57 -8.77 2.09
C CYS A 46 5.25 -10.05 2.88
N ALA A 47 5.20 -11.21 2.22
CA ALA A 47 4.97 -12.51 2.86
C ALA A 47 6.25 -13.12 3.45
N THR A 48 7.41 -12.51 3.24
CA THR A 48 8.71 -12.99 3.74
C THR A 48 8.93 -12.46 5.17
N PRO A 49 9.21 -13.33 6.16
CA PRO A 49 9.40 -12.94 7.57
C PRO A 49 10.70 -12.14 7.83
#